data_AF-A0AAV7JG41-F1
#
_entry.id   AF-A0AAV7JG41-F1
#
_cell.length_a   1.000
_cell.length_b   1.000
_cell.length_c   1.000
_cell.angle_alpha   90.00
_cell.angle_beta   90.00
_cell.angle_gamma   90.00
#
_symmetry.space_group_name_H-M   'P 1'
#
loop_
_entity.id
_entity.type
_entity.pdbx_description
1 polymer ?
#
loop_
_entity_poly.entity_id
_entity_poly.type
_entity_poly.pdbx_seq_one_letter_code
_entity_poly.pdbx_strand_id
1 'polypeptide(L)'
;MFLSSLELNEQKYIQATFAILRYIAFLSITIFSIYIIIYNVYNPSNPIPSQLQRENSNTVNLLLRFDIQKWLVTLPVIAYALNLNHGISPLSHPITPKNHLKPMYIMVFISLWLAYAIVGLTVSVAFLHLVNENASLNWAYFVSFPNSIFVRTISYFILLFPSLDVLSIYALLVTTISNNIYLVVMCRDTSQGSFTRLDRFGKLLFRLIIAFIPLIGSLFVSNLVALLKIAGLIALILQFLIPCASQIQSKRLCRIELEKFRKESSLTVTNKSSHIIETDSEIQNITHKQKAITGKIREFLFNVEARTSFSGWYSNNITIIFVSIVGALSFCCASLSIVYS
;
A
#
# COMPACT_ATOMS: atom_id res chain seq x y z
N MET A 1 10.56 11.49 -14.97
CA MET A 1 10.95 12.81 -14.43
C MET A 1 9.93 13.89 -14.80
N PHE A 2 9.62 14.08 -16.09
CA PHE A 2 8.62 15.07 -16.55
C PHE A 2 7.24 14.94 -15.86
N LEU A 3 6.68 13.73 -15.76
CA LEU A 3 5.40 13.47 -15.09
C LEU A 3 5.38 13.86 -13.60
N SER A 4 6.53 13.86 -12.92
CA SER A 4 6.62 14.24 -11.50
C SER A 4 6.61 15.76 -11.28
N SER A 5 6.85 16.53 -12.34
CA SER A 5 6.78 17.99 -12.30
C SER A 5 5.35 18.53 -12.46
N LEU A 6 4.43 17.71 -12.96
CA LEU A 6 3.02 18.10 -13.14
C LEU A 6 2.30 18.32 -11.81
N GLU A 7 1.26 19.15 -11.83
CA GLU A 7 0.43 19.40 -10.65
C GLU A 7 -0.50 18.21 -10.37
N LEU A 8 -0.92 18.07 -9.10
CA LEU A 8 -1.84 17.00 -8.63
C LEU A 8 -3.13 16.94 -9.47
N ASN A 9 -3.63 18.10 -9.92
CA ASN A 9 -4.83 18.21 -10.74
C ASN A 9 -4.67 17.60 -12.13
N GLU A 10 -3.47 17.63 -12.71
CA GLU A 10 -3.18 17.02 -14.00
C GLU A 10 -2.90 15.52 -13.84
N GLN A 11 -2.19 15.15 -12.76
CA GLN A 11 -1.90 13.76 -12.44
C GLN A 11 -3.17 12.92 -12.23
N LYS A 12 -4.28 13.51 -11.75
CA LYS A 12 -5.54 12.78 -11.56
C LYS A 12 -6.07 12.18 -12.87
N TYR A 13 -5.98 12.92 -13.98
CA TYR A 13 -6.47 12.47 -15.28
C TYR A 13 -5.60 11.36 -15.83
N ILE A 14 -4.28 11.53 -15.71
CA ILE A 14 -3.31 10.51 -16.11
C ILE A 14 -3.55 9.21 -15.33
N GLN A 15 -3.70 9.29 -14.01
CA GLN A 15 -3.98 8.12 -13.18
C GLN A 15 -5.30 7.45 -13.52
N ALA A 16 -6.35 8.22 -13.81
CA ALA A 16 -7.63 7.68 -14.25
C ALA A 16 -7.50 6.93 -15.59
N THR A 17 -6.78 7.50 -16.57
CA THR A 17 -6.49 6.84 -17.85
C THR A 17 -5.70 5.55 -17.65
N PHE A 18 -4.64 5.56 -16.83
CA PHE A 18 -3.86 4.37 -16.53
C PHE A 18 -4.66 3.32 -15.76
N ALA A 19 -5.58 3.72 -14.88
CA ALA A 19 -6.47 2.79 -14.21
C ALA A 19 -7.39 2.06 -15.20
N ILE A 20 -7.95 2.76 -16.20
CA ILE A 20 -8.73 2.13 -17.28
C ILE A 20 -7.85 1.16 -18.09
N LEU A 21 -6.63 1.59 -18.45
CA LEU A 21 -5.69 0.75 -19.16
C LEU A 21 -5.29 -0.52 -18.37
N ARG A 22 -5.20 -0.45 -17.04
CA ARG A 22 -4.98 -1.65 -16.18
C ARG A 22 -6.07 -2.69 -16.37
N TYR A 23 -7.33 -2.27 -16.38
CA TYR A 23 -8.45 -3.20 -16.61
C TYR A 23 -8.41 -3.80 -18.01
N ILE A 24 -8.08 -2.99 -19.02
CA ILE A 24 -7.93 -3.48 -20.41
C ILE A 24 -6.78 -4.50 -20.49
N ALA A 25 -5.64 -4.23 -19.88
CA ALA A 25 -4.50 -5.15 -19.85
C ALA A 25 -4.86 -6.46 -19.12
N PHE A 26 -5.51 -6.36 -17.97
CA PHE A 26 -5.99 -7.52 -17.21
C PHE A 26 -6.94 -8.40 -18.02
N LEU A 27 -7.93 -7.80 -18.68
CA LEU A 27 -8.87 -8.50 -19.56
C LEU A 27 -8.16 -9.11 -20.76
N SER A 28 -7.22 -8.38 -21.37
CA SER A 28 -6.44 -8.87 -22.52
C SER A 28 -5.61 -10.10 -22.15
N ILE A 29 -4.93 -10.08 -20.99
CA ILE A 29 -4.18 -11.23 -20.46
C ILE A 29 -5.11 -12.42 -20.25
N THR A 30 -6.26 -12.21 -19.62
CA THR A 30 -7.21 -13.28 -19.28
C THR A 30 -7.81 -13.91 -20.54
N ILE A 31 -8.35 -13.09 -21.45
CA ILE A 31 -8.98 -13.55 -22.69
C ILE A 31 -7.95 -14.26 -23.57
N PHE A 32 -6.74 -13.70 -23.70
CA PHE A 32 -5.72 -14.30 -24.55
C PHE A 32 -5.15 -15.60 -23.95
N SER A 33 -5.08 -15.72 -22.62
CA SER A 33 -4.77 -16.99 -21.94
C SER A 33 -5.84 -18.05 -22.21
N ILE A 34 -7.13 -17.69 -22.09
CA ILE A 34 -8.25 -18.59 -22.40
C ILE A 34 -8.20 -19.03 -23.87
N TYR A 35 -7.89 -18.13 -24.80
CA TYR A 35 -7.68 -18.46 -26.20
C TYR A 35 -6.58 -19.50 -26.39
N ILE A 36 -5.42 -19.32 -25.74
CA ILE A 36 -4.31 -20.29 -25.79
C ILE A 36 -4.77 -21.67 -25.28
N ILE A 37 -5.53 -21.71 -24.19
CA ILE A 37 -6.07 -22.96 -23.61
C ILE A 37 -7.04 -23.65 -24.57
N ILE A 38 -8.03 -22.93 -25.10
CA ILE A 38 -9.08 -23.51 -25.96
C ILE A 38 -8.52 -24.04 -27.26
N TYR A 39 -7.63 -23.29 -27.91
CA TYR A 39 -7.08 -23.65 -29.22
C TYR A 39 -5.80 -24.48 -29.13
N ASN A 40 -5.33 -24.78 -27.92
CA ASN A 40 -4.07 -25.47 -27.66
C ASN A 40 -2.92 -24.93 -28.53
N VAL A 41 -2.86 -23.59 -28.66
CA VAL A 41 -1.87 -22.89 -29.51
C VAL A 41 -0.45 -23.20 -29.05
N TYR A 42 -0.32 -23.51 -27.76
CA TYR A 42 0.91 -23.93 -27.12
C TYR A 42 1.15 -25.43 -27.33
N ASN A 43 1.29 -25.88 -28.58
CA ASN A 43 1.60 -27.28 -28.87
C ASN A 43 3.13 -27.47 -28.78
N PRO A 44 3.67 -28.25 -27.81
CA PRO A 44 5.10 -28.39 -27.55
C PRO A 44 5.88 -29.18 -28.62
N SER A 45 5.23 -29.52 -29.75
CA SER A 45 5.85 -30.18 -30.89
C SER A 45 6.76 -29.28 -31.72
N ASN A 46 6.77 -27.96 -31.47
CA ASN A 46 7.85 -27.08 -31.91
C ASN A 46 9.05 -27.27 -30.96
N PRO A 47 10.28 -27.43 -31.47
CA PRO A 47 11.44 -27.82 -30.67
C PRO A 47 11.70 -26.79 -29.57
N ILE A 48 11.28 -27.14 -28.36
CA ILE A 48 11.64 -26.44 -27.13
C ILE A 48 13.16 -26.62 -26.96
N PRO A 49 13.93 -25.56 -26.63
CA PRO A 49 15.34 -25.73 -26.30
C PRO A 49 15.51 -26.80 -25.22
N SER A 50 16.42 -27.74 -25.47
CA SER A 50 16.59 -29.04 -24.81
C SER A 50 16.83 -29.04 -23.29
N GLN A 51 16.74 -27.89 -22.62
CA GLN A 51 16.93 -27.75 -21.18
C GLN A 51 15.66 -28.03 -20.35
N LEU A 52 14.46 -28.07 -20.96
CA LEU A 52 13.18 -28.26 -20.26
C LEU A 52 12.61 -29.69 -20.30
N GLN A 53 13.24 -30.60 -21.06
CA GLN A 53 12.67 -31.92 -21.33
C GLN A 53 13.05 -33.00 -20.30
N ARG A 54 13.82 -32.67 -19.25
CA ARG A 54 14.43 -33.67 -18.35
C ARG A 54 13.68 -33.97 -17.04
N GLU A 55 12.48 -33.43 -16.81
CA GLU A 55 11.73 -33.62 -15.55
C GLU A 55 10.39 -34.40 -15.70
N ASN A 56 10.11 -35.00 -16.87
CA ASN A 56 8.74 -35.31 -17.29
C ASN A 56 8.25 -36.77 -17.16
N SER A 57 8.79 -37.62 -16.27
CA SER A 57 8.29 -39.00 -16.15
C SER A 57 7.26 -39.27 -15.04
N ASN A 58 6.92 -38.32 -14.17
CA ASN A 58 6.00 -38.53 -13.04
C ASN A 58 4.84 -37.50 -12.95
N THR A 59 4.20 -37.21 -14.07
CA THR A 59 3.23 -36.12 -14.25
C THR A 59 1.85 -36.31 -13.60
N VAL A 60 1.54 -37.46 -13.00
CA VAL A 60 0.18 -37.72 -12.45
C VAL A 60 -0.01 -37.22 -11.01
N ASN A 61 1.07 -36.98 -10.24
CA ASN A 61 0.97 -36.50 -8.85
C ASN A 61 1.18 -34.98 -8.69
N LEU A 62 1.20 -34.23 -9.80
CA LEU A 62 1.61 -32.81 -9.81
C LEU A 62 0.52 -31.86 -9.28
N LEU A 63 -0.77 -32.27 -9.36
CA LEU A 63 -1.89 -31.46 -8.89
C LEU A 63 -1.95 -31.29 -7.36
N LEU A 64 -1.21 -32.12 -6.60
CA LEU A 64 -1.28 -32.19 -5.14
C LEU A 64 0.08 -32.05 -4.43
N ARG A 65 1.19 -31.84 -5.15
CA ARG A 65 2.49 -31.64 -4.52
C ARG A 65 2.62 -30.19 -4.02
N PHE A 66 1.99 -29.92 -2.89
CA PHE A 66 2.13 -28.65 -2.19
C PHE A 66 3.52 -28.56 -1.54
N ASP A 67 4.31 -27.60 -1.99
CA ASP A 67 5.63 -27.29 -1.42
C ASP A 67 5.48 -26.08 -0.48
N ILE A 68 5.48 -26.36 0.83
CA ILE A 68 5.34 -25.33 1.86
C ILE A 68 6.47 -24.30 1.80
N GLN A 69 7.68 -24.69 1.41
CA GLN A 69 8.82 -23.78 1.36
C GLN A 69 8.64 -22.79 0.22
N LYS A 70 8.24 -23.26 -0.96
CA LYS A 70 7.91 -22.37 -2.10
C LYS A 70 6.72 -21.48 -1.78
N TRP A 71 5.70 -22.01 -1.10
CA TRP A 71 4.55 -21.22 -0.67
C TRP A 71 4.93 -20.12 0.34
N LEU A 72 5.81 -20.39 1.30
CA LEU A 72 6.29 -19.35 2.22
C LEU A 72 7.06 -18.25 1.49
N VAL A 73 7.80 -18.59 0.44
CA VAL A 73 8.53 -17.61 -0.40
C VAL A 73 7.57 -16.73 -1.23
N THR A 74 6.32 -17.15 -1.47
CA THR A 74 5.33 -16.31 -2.17
C THR A 74 4.62 -15.31 -1.25
N LEU A 75 4.63 -15.51 0.08
CA LEU A 75 3.97 -14.61 1.02
C LEU A 75 4.42 -13.14 0.90
N PRO A 76 5.73 -12.81 0.83
CA PRO A 76 6.18 -11.43 0.60
C PRO A 76 5.64 -10.84 -0.70
N VAL A 77 5.59 -11.65 -1.77
CA VAL A 77 5.09 -11.21 -3.08
C VAL A 77 3.59 -10.89 -3.00
N ILE A 78 2.81 -11.72 -2.30
CA ILE A 78 1.37 -11.48 -2.06
C ILE A 78 1.17 -10.21 -1.23
N ALA A 79 1.96 -10.02 -0.17
CA ALA A 79 1.88 -8.82 0.67
C ALA A 79 2.26 -7.54 -0.09
N TYR A 80 3.24 -7.64 -0.98
CA TYR A 80 3.59 -6.55 -1.89
C TYR A 80 2.44 -6.23 -2.85
N ALA A 81 1.83 -7.26 -3.47
CA ALA A 81 0.71 -7.10 -4.40
C ALA A 81 -0.52 -6.46 -3.74
N LEU A 82 -0.77 -6.76 -2.46
CA LEU A 82 -1.89 -6.22 -1.68
C LEU A 82 -1.53 -4.95 -0.90
N ASN A 83 -0.41 -4.30 -1.24
CA ASN A 83 0.06 -3.13 -0.51
C ASN A 83 -0.74 -1.85 -0.81
N LEU A 84 -1.91 -1.72 -0.18
CA LEU A 84 -2.79 -0.54 -0.29
C LEU A 84 -2.61 0.47 0.85
N ASN A 85 -1.87 0.11 1.91
CA ASN A 85 -1.90 0.83 3.18
C ASN A 85 -1.48 2.31 3.08
N HIS A 86 -0.57 2.64 2.17
CA HIS A 86 -0.11 4.01 1.96
C HIS A 86 -1.17 4.91 1.28
N GLY A 87 -2.07 4.33 0.48
CA GLY A 87 -3.14 5.06 -0.22
C GLY A 87 -4.45 5.12 0.56
N ILE A 88 -4.67 4.19 1.50
CA ILE A 88 -5.90 4.06 2.27
C ILE A 88 -6.20 5.32 3.09
N SER A 89 -5.21 5.88 3.80
CA SER A 89 -5.46 7.02 4.71
C SER A 89 -5.92 8.29 3.97
N PRO A 90 -5.22 8.76 2.91
CA PRO A 90 -5.69 9.92 2.14
C PRO A 90 -7.04 9.69 1.47
N LEU A 91 -7.32 8.46 0.97
CA LEU A 91 -8.59 8.12 0.33
C LEU A 91 -9.76 8.04 1.33
N SER A 92 -9.48 7.65 2.56
CA SER A 92 -10.48 7.57 3.63
C SER A 92 -10.96 8.92 4.15
N HIS A 93 -10.08 9.93 4.06
CA HIS A 93 -10.30 11.24 4.64
C HIS A 93 -11.54 11.96 4.06
N PRO A 94 -11.70 12.11 2.72
CA PRO A 94 -12.82 12.84 2.13
C PRO A 94 -14.18 12.12 2.21
N ILE A 95 -14.22 10.86 2.64
CA ILE A 95 -15.48 10.09 2.72
C ILE A 95 -16.28 10.58 3.93
N THR A 96 -17.40 11.27 3.68
CA THR A 96 -18.25 11.88 4.73
C THR A 96 -18.91 10.83 5.64
N PRO A 97 -19.57 9.76 5.12
CA PRO A 97 -20.11 8.72 5.97
C PRO A 97 -19.04 7.66 6.30
N LYS A 98 -18.39 7.78 7.46
CA LYS A 98 -17.36 6.82 7.92
C LYS A 98 -17.90 5.39 8.10
N ASN A 99 -19.22 5.21 8.26
CA ASN A 99 -19.86 3.90 8.40
C ASN A 99 -19.71 3.03 7.13
N HIS A 100 -19.60 3.62 5.94
CA HIS A 100 -19.43 2.87 4.68
C HIS A 100 -17.97 2.54 4.36
N LEU A 101 -17.02 3.03 5.16
CA LEU A 101 -15.60 2.85 4.89
C LEU A 101 -15.17 1.37 4.99
N LYS A 102 -15.65 0.66 6.02
CA LYS A 102 -15.36 -0.77 6.22
C LYS A 102 -15.87 -1.66 5.06
N PRO A 103 -17.15 -1.63 4.67
CA PRO A 103 -17.62 -2.45 3.55
C PRO A 103 -16.93 -2.07 2.23
N MET A 104 -16.61 -0.79 2.00
CA MET A 104 -15.85 -0.37 0.82
C MET A 104 -14.48 -1.05 0.75
N TYR A 105 -13.72 -1.08 1.85
CA TYR A 105 -12.43 -1.77 1.87
C TYR A 105 -12.56 -3.29 1.66
N ILE A 106 -13.54 -3.93 2.29
CA ILE A 106 -13.78 -5.36 2.11
C ILE A 106 -14.03 -5.66 0.62
N MET A 107 -14.87 -4.87 -0.05
CA MET A 107 -15.15 -5.04 -1.47
C MET A 107 -13.92 -4.85 -2.35
N VAL A 108 -13.04 -3.89 -2.03
CA VAL A 108 -11.78 -3.68 -2.75
C VAL A 108 -10.82 -4.86 -2.59
N PHE A 109 -10.69 -5.42 -1.38
CA PHE A 109 -9.82 -6.59 -1.17
C PHE A 109 -10.37 -7.84 -1.85
N ILE A 110 -11.69 -8.06 -1.80
CA ILE A 110 -12.34 -9.19 -2.49
C ILE A 110 -12.15 -9.07 -4.00
N SER A 111 -12.35 -7.88 -4.57
CA SER A 111 -12.20 -7.68 -6.02
C SER A 111 -10.76 -7.86 -6.48
N LEU A 112 -9.78 -7.37 -5.72
CA LEU A 112 -8.35 -7.58 -6.00
C LEU A 112 -7.98 -9.07 -5.92
N TRP A 113 -8.42 -9.76 -4.86
CA TRP A 113 -8.18 -11.20 -4.73
C TRP A 113 -8.75 -11.98 -5.92
N LEU A 114 -9.99 -11.69 -6.30
CA LEU A 114 -10.64 -12.34 -7.43
C LEU A 114 -9.89 -12.08 -8.74
N ALA A 115 -9.48 -10.83 -8.97
CA ALA A 115 -8.71 -10.47 -10.16
C ALA A 115 -7.37 -11.23 -10.21
N TYR A 116 -6.58 -11.19 -9.14
CA TYR A 116 -5.31 -11.92 -9.09
C TYR A 116 -5.49 -13.43 -9.20
N ALA A 117 -6.55 -14.01 -8.62
CA ALA A 117 -6.86 -15.43 -8.73
C ALA A 117 -7.20 -15.83 -10.18
N ILE A 118 -8.02 -15.05 -10.88
CA ILE A 118 -8.41 -15.33 -12.28
C ILE A 118 -7.18 -15.31 -13.19
N VAL A 119 -6.34 -14.26 -13.10
CA VAL A 119 -5.11 -14.20 -13.90
C VAL A 119 -4.13 -15.29 -13.50
N GLY A 120 -3.90 -15.49 -12.20
CA GLY A 120 -3.00 -16.55 -11.73
C GLY A 120 -3.39 -17.93 -12.25
N LEU A 121 -4.68 -18.28 -12.18
CA LEU A 121 -5.20 -19.56 -12.67
C LEU A 121 -5.12 -19.67 -14.20
N THR A 122 -5.60 -18.68 -14.93
CA THR A 122 -5.62 -18.72 -16.40
C THR A 122 -4.21 -18.78 -17.00
N VAL A 123 -3.27 -18.01 -16.45
CA VAL A 123 -1.87 -18.03 -16.92
C VAL A 123 -1.16 -19.33 -16.55
N SER A 124 -1.39 -19.84 -15.33
CA SER A 124 -0.78 -21.11 -14.91
C SER A 124 -1.27 -22.29 -15.76
N VAL A 125 -2.56 -22.31 -16.14
CA VAL A 125 -3.12 -23.35 -17.02
C VAL A 125 -2.66 -23.16 -18.47
N ALA A 126 -2.58 -21.92 -18.97
CA ALA A 126 -2.19 -21.63 -20.35
C ALA A 126 -0.73 -21.99 -20.66
N PHE A 127 0.20 -21.80 -19.73
CA PHE A 127 1.64 -22.03 -19.93
C PHE A 127 2.19 -23.24 -19.17
N LEU A 128 1.39 -23.87 -18.30
CA LEU A 128 1.76 -25.06 -17.52
C LEU A 128 3.10 -24.87 -16.78
N HIS A 129 4.13 -25.64 -17.14
CA HIS A 129 5.44 -25.65 -16.48
C HIS A 129 6.39 -24.55 -16.99
N LEU A 130 5.97 -23.76 -17.96
CA LEU A 130 6.79 -22.75 -18.65
C LEU A 130 6.46 -21.32 -18.21
N VAL A 131 5.79 -21.19 -17.05
CA VAL A 131 5.47 -19.90 -16.46
C VAL A 131 6.76 -19.25 -15.94
N ASN A 132 7.18 -18.18 -16.61
CA ASN A 132 8.25 -17.32 -16.11
C ASN A 132 7.82 -16.60 -14.82
N GLU A 133 8.81 -16.27 -13.98
CA GLU A 133 8.57 -15.53 -12.72
C GLU A 133 7.86 -14.20 -12.95
N ASN A 134 8.13 -13.54 -14.09
CA ASN A 134 7.33 -12.43 -14.60
C ASN A 134 6.37 -12.94 -15.67
N ALA A 135 5.08 -13.01 -15.33
CA ALA A 135 4.05 -13.52 -16.21
C ALA A 135 4.03 -12.86 -17.59
N SER A 136 4.26 -11.54 -17.67
CA SER A 136 4.23 -10.80 -18.94
C SER A 136 5.26 -11.29 -19.97
N LEU A 137 6.38 -11.86 -19.52
CA LEU A 137 7.41 -12.42 -20.41
C LEU A 137 6.96 -13.69 -21.14
N ASN A 138 5.95 -14.40 -20.63
CA ASN A 138 5.37 -15.57 -21.31
C ASN A 138 4.80 -15.20 -22.69
N TRP A 139 4.45 -13.92 -22.89
CA TRP A 139 3.94 -13.42 -24.18
C TRP A 139 5.02 -13.02 -25.18
N ALA A 140 6.30 -12.98 -24.78
CA ALA A 140 7.41 -12.65 -25.68
C ALA A 140 7.51 -13.63 -26.86
N TYR A 141 7.12 -14.89 -26.64
CA TYR A 141 7.07 -15.89 -27.70
C TYR A 141 6.15 -15.46 -28.85
N PHE A 142 4.94 -14.98 -28.55
CA PHE A 142 3.94 -14.61 -29.57
C PHE A 142 4.30 -13.39 -30.41
N VAL A 143 5.32 -12.63 -30.00
CA VAL A 143 5.85 -11.48 -30.74
C VAL A 143 6.67 -11.90 -31.96
N SER A 144 7.39 -13.02 -31.88
CA SER A 144 8.42 -13.41 -32.86
C SER A 144 7.93 -14.36 -33.96
N PHE A 145 6.79 -15.03 -33.76
CA PHE A 145 6.23 -15.97 -34.74
C PHE A 145 5.46 -15.23 -35.86
N PRO A 146 5.30 -15.84 -37.06
CA PRO A 146 4.45 -15.32 -38.13
C PRO A 146 2.96 -15.43 -37.73
N ASN A 147 2.59 -14.68 -36.71
CA ASN A 147 1.24 -14.53 -36.21
C ASN A 147 0.53 -13.37 -36.91
N SER A 148 -0.79 -13.33 -36.80
CA SER A 148 -1.56 -12.17 -37.25
C SER A 148 -1.05 -10.90 -36.57
N ILE A 149 -1.08 -9.78 -37.31
CA ILE A 149 -0.69 -8.45 -36.80
C ILE A 149 -1.41 -8.15 -35.48
N PHE A 150 -2.67 -8.58 -35.36
CA PHE A 150 -3.49 -8.43 -34.17
C PHE A 150 -2.88 -9.11 -32.93
N VAL A 151 -2.50 -10.38 -33.03
CA VAL A 151 -1.88 -11.15 -31.91
C VAL A 151 -0.55 -10.52 -31.49
N ARG A 152 0.24 -10.08 -32.46
CA ARG A 152 1.51 -9.39 -32.22
C ARG A 152 1.29 -8.07 -31.45
N THR A 153 0.30 -7.27 -31.87
CA THR A 153 -0.03 -6.00 -31.19
C THR A 153 -0.49 -6.23 -29.74
N ILE A 154 -1.36 -7.21 -29.49
CA ILE A 154 -1.80 -7.56 -28.13
C ILE A 154 -0.62 -8.02 -27.27
N SER A 155 0.26 -8.84 -27.83
CA SER A 155 1.44 -9.35 -27.11
C SER A 155 2.40 -8.23 -26.72
N TYR A 156 2.65 -7.27 -27.63
CA TYR A 156 3.41 -6.06 -27.31
C TYR A 156 2.74 -5.23 -26.22
N PHE A 157 1.42 -5.07 -26.28
CA PHE A 157 0.68 -4.34 -25.26
C PHE A 157 0.81 -5.00 -23.88
N ILE A 158 0.59 -6.32 -23.77
CA ILE A 158 0.73 -7.08 -22.52
C ILE A 158 2.15 -6.98 -21.96
N LEU A 159 3.17 -7.05 -22.82
CA LEU A 159 4.58 -7.02 -22.42
C LEU A 159 5.03 -5.62 -21.97
N LEU A 160 4.57 -4.55 -22.64
CA LEU A 160 4.93 -3.18 -22.31
C LEU A 160 4.11 -2.61 -21.15
N PHE A 161 2.88 -3.08 -20.96
CA PHE A 161 1.94 -2.49 -20.02
C PHE A 161 2.47 -2.38 -18.58
N PRO A 162 3.09 -3.42 -17.98
CA PRO A 162 3.65 -3.30 -16.62
C PRO A 162 4.66 -2.15 -16.48
N SER A 163 5.49 -1.93 -17.50
CA SER A 163 6.48 -0.84 -17.50
C SER A 163 5.82 0.54 -17.56
N LEU A 164 4.78 0.67 -18.39
CA LEU A 164 3.98 1.89 -18.47
C LEU A 164 3.20 2.16 -17.17
N ASP A 165 2.71 1.10 -16.54
CA ASP A 165 1.99 1.20 -15.27
C ASP A 165 2.91 1.69 -14.14
N VAL A 166 4.09 1.09 -14.02
CA VAL A 166 5.12 1.50 -13.05
C VAL A 166 5.51 2.96 -13.26
N LEU A 167 5.63 3.43 -14.51
CA LEU A 167 5.93 4.85 -14.80
C LEU A 167 4.88 5.79 -14.22
N SER A 168 3.60 5.43 -14.31
CA SER A 168 2.49 6.24 -13.79
C SER A 168 2.48 6.30 -12.26
N ILE A 169 2.66 5.15 -11.61
CA ILE A 169 2.69 5.02 -10.15
C ILE A 169 3.93 5.72 -9.58
N TYR A 170 5.06 5.60 -10.26
CA TYR A 170 6.32 6.23 -9.88
C TYR A 170 6.19 7.74 -9.70
N ALA A 171 5.57 8.44 -10.66
CA ALA A 171 5.40 9.89 -10.58
C ALA A 171 4.56 10.32 -9.37
N LEU A 172 3.52 9.53 -9.05
CA LEU A 172 2.69 9.75 -7.87
C LEU A 172 3.48 9.53 -6.58
N LEU A 173 4.23 8.43 -6.50
CA LEU A 173 5.01 8.09 -5.31
C LEU A 173 6.09 9.14 -5.01
N VAL A 174 6.84 9.59 -6.03
CA VAL A 174 7.85 10.65 -5.88
C VAL A 174 7.20 11.93 -5.35
N THR A 175 6.05 12.32 -5.91
CA THR A 175 5.34 13.53 -5.51
C THR A 175 4.88 13.44 -4.05
N THR A 176 4.32 12.31 -3.65
CA THR A 176 3.84 12.07 -2.28
C THR A 176 4.98 12.05 -1.28
N ILE A 177 6.05 11.28 -1.54
CA ILE A 177 7.21 11.19 -0.65
C ILE A 177 7.89 12.56 -0.53
N SER A 178 8.02 13.29 -1.64
CA SER A 178 8.60 14.62 -1.62
C SER A 178 7.80 15.61 -0.80
N ASN A 179 6.47 15.61 -0.92
CA ASN A 179 5.63 16.49 -0.11
C ASN A 179 5.73 16.13 1.37
N ASN A 180 5.73 14.84 1.72
CA ASN A 180 5.87 14.38 3.11
C ASN A 180 7.23 14.75 3.71
N ILE A 181 8.33 14.55 2.99
CA ILE A 181 9.67 14.94 3.45
C ILE A 181 9.77 16.45 3.57
N TYR A 182 9.24 17.21 2.61
CA TYR A 182 9.22 18.66 2.66
C TYR A 182 8.47 19.18 3.89
N LEU A 183 7.31 18.61 4.21
CA LEU A 183 6.53 18.92 5.41
C LEU A 183 7.35 18.70 6.69
N VAL A 184 8.04 17.56 6.80
CA VAL A 184 8.85 17.21 7.97
C VAL A 184 10.07 18.12 8.10
N VAL A 185 10.77 18.41 7.00
CA VAL A 185 12.00 19.21 7.02
C VAL A 185 11.71 20.70 7.27
N MET A 186 10.65 21.23 6.64
CA MET A 186 10.33 22.65 6.74
C MET A 186 9.39 22.98 7.90
N CYS A 187 8.84 21.98 8.60
CA CYS A 187 7.83 22.13 9.66
C CYS A 187 6.67 23.08 9.28
N ARG A 188 6.35 23.17 7.99
CA ARG A 188 5.34 24.08 7.44
C ARG A 188 4.24 23.28 6.80
N ASP A 189 3.00 23.57 7.18
CA ASP A 189 1.83 22.95 6.58
C ASP A 189 1.62 23.47 5.16
N THR A 190 1.86 22.61 4.17
CA THR A 190 1.69 22.94 2.75
C THR A 190 0.25 23.19 2.33
N SER A 191 -0.74 22.96 3.21
CA SER A 191 -2.16 23.21 2.94
C SER A 191 -2.55 24.68 3.08
N GLN A 192 -1.78 25.50 3.82
CA GLN A 192 -2.07 26.92 4.00
C GLN A 192 -1.46 27.73 2.84
N GLY A 193 -2.33 28.22 1.95
CA GLY A 193 -2.04 28.63 0.57
C GLY A 193 -1.17 29.88 0.34
N SER A 194 -0.22 30.25 1.20
CA SER A 194 0.78 31.28 0.86
C SER A 194 1.92 30.68 0.05
N PHE A 195 1.63 30.32 -1.22
CA PHE A 195 2.63 29.79 -2.15
C PHE A 195 3.65 30.86 -2.53
N THR A 196 4.71 31.01 -1.73
CA THR A 196 5.87 31.78 -2.17
C THR A 196 6.56 31.03 -3.31
N ARG A 197 7.19 31.78 -4.23
CA ARG A 197 7.95 31.19 -5.36
C ARG A 197 9.07 30.25 -4.86
N LEU A 198 9.61 30.54 -3.68
CA LEU A 198 10.65 29.73 -3.01
C LEU A 198 10.13 28.35 -2.62
N ASP A 199 8.90 28.23 -2.11
CA ASP A 199 8.30 26.95 -1.72
C ASP A 199 8.11 26.01 -2.93
N ARG A 200 7.78 26.58 -4.11
CA ARG A 200 7.63 25.80 -5.35
C ARG A 200 8.98 25.22 -5.80
N PHE A 201 10.03 26.04 -5.76
CA PHE A 201 11.37 25.59 -6.13
C PHE A 201 11.92 24.56 -5.14
N GLY A 202 11.72 24.76 -3.83
CA GLY A 202 12.09 23.81 -2.80
C GLY A 202 11.43 22.44 -3.03
N LYS A 203 10.11 22.41 -3.24
CA LYS A 203 9.38 21.17 -3.56
C LYS A 203 9.93 20.48 -4.82
N LEU A 204 10.22 21.24 -5.88
CA LEU A 204 10.80 20.69 -7.10
C LEU A 204 12.15 20.03 -6.81
N LEU A 205 13.04 20.69 -6.05
CA LEU A 205 14.34 20.14 -5.68
C LEU A 205 14.21 18.82 -4.91
N PHE A 206 13.32 18.76 -3.92
CA PHE A 206 13.06 17.52 -3.18
C PHE A 206 12.53 16.41 -4.10
N ARG A 207 11.62 16.71 -5.02
CA ARG A 207 11.13 15.73 -6.01
C ARG A 207 12.26 15.20 -6.89
N LEU A 208 13.17 16.07 -7.33
CA LEU A 208 14.33 15.68 -8.13
C LEU A 208 15.23 14.74 -7.34
N ILE A 209 15.61 15.11 -6.11
CA ILE A 209 16.46 14.29 -5.23
C ILE A 209 15.85 12.90 -5.02
N ILE A 210 14.56 12.85 -4.67
CA ILE A 210 13.86 11.58 -4.42
C ILE A 210 13.72 10.77 -5.69
N ALA A 211 13.53 11.40 -6.85
CA ALA A 211 13.47 10.70 -8.13
C ALA A 211 14.82 10.09 -8.55
N PHE A 212 15.95 10.59 -8.06
CA PHE A 212 17.25 10.00 -8.36
C PHE A 212 17.52 8.71 -7.56
N ILE A 213 16.91 8.56 -6.37
CA ILE A 213 17.17 7.40 -5.50
C ILE A 213 16.87 6.07 -6.22
N PRO A 214 15.70 5.85 -6.84
CA PRO A 214 15.42 4.59 -7.53
C PRO A 214 16.26 4.39 -8.80
N LEU A 215 16.69 5.48 -9.45
CA LEU A 215 17.56 5.41 -10.62
C LEU A 215 18.94 4.87 -10.22
N ILE A 216 19.52 5.40 -9.15
CA ILE A 216 20.78 4.89 -8.59
C ILE A 216 20.60 3.43 -8.14
N GLY A 217 19.51 3.12 -7.43
CA GLY A 217 19.21 1.75 -7.00
C GLY A 217 19.10 0.75 -8.17
N SER A 218 18.54 1.19 -9.30
CA SER A 218 18.39 0.34 -10.50
C SER A 218 19.73 -0.04 -11.15
N LEU A 219 20.80 0.72 -10.92
CA LEU A 219 22.13 0.39 -11.43
C LEU A 219 22.75 -0.84 -10.73
N PHE A 220 22.30 -1.13 -9.50
CA PHE A 220 22.85 -2.22 -8.68
C PHE A 220 21.99 -3.47 -8.66
N VAL A 221 20.72 -3.40 -9.07
CA VAL A 221 19.76 -4.51 -8.97
C VAL A 221 19.33 -4.97 -10.35
N SER A 222 19.83 -6.13 -10.77
CA SER A 222 19.48 -6.77 -12.05
C SER A 222 18.27 -7.70 -11.95
N ASN A 223 17.96 -8.23 -10.75
CA ASN A 223 16.88 -9.18 -10.54
C ASN A 223 15.64 -8.54 -9.89
N LEU A 224 14.61 -8.31 -10.71
CA LEU A 224 13.33 -7.73 -10.27
C LEU A 224 12.62 -8.60 -9.21
N VAL A 225 12.74 -9.92 -9.31
CA VAL A 225 12.04 -10.85 -8.40
C VAL A 225 12.68 -10.83 -7.02
N ALA A 226 14.00 -10.74 -6.95
CA ALA A 226 14.71 -10.51 -5.70
C ALA A 226 14.25 -9.20 -5.04
N LEU A 227 14.14 -8.12 -5.82
CA LEU A 227 13.66 -6.83 -5.33
C LEU A 227 12.22 -6.91 -4.79
N LEU A 228 11.32 -7.60 -5.51
CA LEU A 228 9.93 -7.80 -5.07
C LEU A 228 9.82 -8.60 -3.77
N LYS A 229 10.67 -9.63 -3.59
CA LYS A 229 10.72 -10.41 -2.35
C LYS A 229 11.14 -9.56 -1.16
N ILE A 230 12.19 -8.75 -1.32
CA ILE A 230 12.67 -7.84 -0.27
C ILE A 230 11.64 -6.74 0.03
N ALA A 231 11.12 -6.08 -1.01
CA ALA A 231 10.09 -5.06 -0.87
C ALA A 231 8.82 -5.61 -0.21
N GLY A 232 8.44 -6.84 -0.54
CA GLY A 232 7.34 -7.56 0.08
C GLY A 232 7.55 -7.88 1.55
N LEU A 233 8.78 -8.23 1.95
CA LEU A 233 9.12 -8.47 3.35
C LEU A 233 9.04 -7.18 4.17
N ILE A 234 9.56 -6.09 3.61
CA ILE A 234 9.43 -4.75 4.22
C ILE A 234 7.94 -4.38 4.30
N ALA A 235 7.18 -4.61 3.24
CA ALA A 235 5.74 -4.35 3.22
C ALA A 235 5.02 -5.15 4.31
N LEU A 236 5.33 -6.44 4.52
CA LEU A 236 4.78 -7.22 5.63
C LEU A 236 5.03 -6.56 6.98
N ILE A 237 6.27 -6.14 7.25
CA ILE A 237 6.63 -5.45 8.49
C ILE A 237 5.82 -4.16 8.63
N LEU A 238 5.77 -3.33 7.59
CA LEU A 238 5.06 -2.05 7.62
C LEU A 238 3.54 -2.23 7.73
N GLN A 239 2.97 -3.26 7.11
CA GLN A 239 1.52 -3.47 7.08
C GLN A 239 0.99 -4.14 8.34
N PHE A 240 1.75 -5.02 8.96
CA PHE A 240 1.30 -5.76 10.15
C PHE A 240 1.86 -5.15 11.44
N LEU A 241 3.17 -4.92 11.53
CA LEU A 241 3.78 -4.51 12.81
C LEU A 241 3.42 -3.07 13.17
N ILE A 242 3.46 -2.13 12.21
CA ILE A 242 3.20 -0.71 12.51
C ILE A 242 1.76 -0.46 12.96
N PRO A 243 0.70 -0.95 12.28
CA PRO A 243 -0.67 -0.74 12.73
C PRO A 243 -0.96 -1.42 14.07
N CYS A 244 -0.45 -2.64 14.30
CA CYS A 244 -0.60 -3.33 15.57
C CYS A 244 0.08 -2.56 16.72
N ALA A 245 1.32 -2.12 16.52
CA ALA A 245 2.05 -1.32 17.51
C ALA A 245 1.33 0.00 17.79
N SER A 246 0.92 0.72 16.73
CA SER A 246 0.16 1.97 16.83
C SER A 246 -1.17 1.79 17.57
N GLN A 247 -1.89 0.70 17.32
CA GLN A 247 -3.16 0.41 17.99
C GLN A 247 -2.97 0.09 19.47
N ILE A 248 -1.94 -0.68 19.82
CA ILE A 248 -1.61 -0.98 21.23
C ILE A 248 -1.22 0.30 21.96
N GLN A 249 -0.37 1.13 21.37
CA GLN A 249 0.05 2.40 21.95
C GLN A 249 -1.12 3.36 22.13
N SER A 250 -1.98 3.49 21.11
CA SER A 250 -3.19 4.32 21.17
C SER A 250 -4.13 3.90 22.30
N LYS A 251 -4.39 2.59 22.45
CA LYS A 251 -5.21 2.05 23.55
C LYS A 251 -4.60 2.34 24.93
N ARG A 252 -3.27 2.24 25.07
CA ARG A 252 -2.58 2.54 26.32
C ARG A 252 -2.70 4.01 26.68
N LEU A 253 -2.43 4.91 25.75
CA LEU A 253 -2.55 6.36 25.96
C LEU A 253 -3.99 6.76 26.30
N CYS A 254 -4.97 6.21 25.58
CA CYS A 254 -6.39 6.45 25.86
C CYS A 254 -6.80 6.00 27.26
N ARG A 255 -6.31 4.83 27.71
CA ARG A 255 -6.57 4.34 29.08
C ARG A 255 -5.99 5.27 30.14
N ILE A 256 -4.72 5.68 29.98
CA ILE A 256 -4.05 6.59 30.92
C ILE A 256 -4.82 7.90 31.04
N GLU A 257 -5.24 8.46 29.90
CA GLU A 257 -5.95 9.72 29.88
C GLU A 257 -7.35 9.59 30.51
N LEU A 258 -8.07 8.51 30.22
CA LEU A 258 -9.37 8.22 30.84
C LEU A 258 -9.29 8.03 32.36
N GLU A 259 -8.21 7.42 32.87
CA GLU A 259 -7.97 7.27 34.31
C GLU A 259 -7.70 8.61 35.00
N LYS A 260 -6.98 9.54 34.35
CA LYS A 260 -6.81 10.92 34.87
C LYS A 260 -8.15 11.64 34.99
N PHE A 261 -8.97 11.61 33.93
CA PHE A 261 -10.31 12.21 33.95
C PHE A 261 -11.19 11.61 35.06
N ARG A 262 -11.12 10.29 35.27
CA ARG A 262 -11.87 9.64 36.35
C ARG A 262 -11.42 10.16 37.73
N LYS A 263 -10.11 10.27 37.98
CA LYS A 263 -9.58 10.79 39.25
C LYS A 263 -9.99 12.24 39.51
N GLU A 264 -9.88 13.12 38.52
CA GLU A 264 -10.30 14.52 38.62
C GLU A 264 -11.80 14.66 38.92
N SER A 265 -12.62 13.84 38.26
CA SER A 265 -14.07 13.82 38.52
C SER A 265 -14.40 13.34 39.94
N SER A 266 -13.65 12.37 40.48
CA SER A 266 -13.88 11.84 41.84
C SER A 266 -13.52 12.85 42.95
N LEU A 267 -12.45 13.63 42.77
CA LEU A 267 -12.05 14.68 43.70
C LEU A 267 -13.05 15.83 43.75
N THR A 268 -13.64 16.17 42.60
CA THR A 268 -14.65 17.23 42.50
C THR A 268 -15.94 16.84 43.25
N VAL A 269 -16.31 15.55 43.24
CA VAL A 269 -17.50 15.05 43.96
C VAL A 269 -17.26 15.03 45.47
N THR A 270 -16.10 14.56 45.92
CA THR A 270 -15.77 14.49 47.36
C THR A 270 -15.74 15.88 48.02
N ASN A 271 -15.11 16.87 47.38
CA ASN A 271 -15.10 18.25 47.88
C ASN A 271 -16.47 18.91 47.94
N LYS A 272 -17.42 18.48 47.11
CA LYS A 272 -18.79 19.02 47.12
C LYS A 272 -19.68 18.32 48.15
N SER A 273 -19.46 17.02 48.38
CA SER A 273 -20.18 16.22 49.37
C SER A 273 -19.89 16.62 50.82
N SER A 274 -18.70 17.14 51.12
CA SER A 274 -18.37 17.63 52.46
C SER A 274 -19.06 18.95 52.84
N HIS A 275 -19.78 19.58 51.90
CA HIS A 275 -20.46 20.86 52.12
C HIS A 275 -21.99 20.77 52.05
N ILE A 276 -22.59 19.59 51.84
CA ILE A 276 -24.04 19.46 51.65
C ILE A 276 -24.57 18.35 52.57
N ILE A 277 -25.20 18.79 53.67
CA ILE A 277 -26.12 18.00 54.49
C ILE A 277 -27.53 18.41 54.05
N GLU A 278 -28.35 17.40 53.73
CA GLU A 278 -29.82 17.39 53.51
C GLU A 278 -30.42 18.10 52.28
N THR A 279 -30.92 17.32 51.29
CA THR A 279 -32.33 17.28 50.83
C THR A 279 -32.51 16.41 49.56
N ASP A 280 -33.63 15.68 49.47
CA ASP A 280 -34.00 14.74 48.38
C ASP A 280 -34.07 15.32 46.96
N SER A 281 -33.95 16.65 46.80
CA SER A 281 -33.84 17.31 45.50
C SER A 281 -32.52 17.01 44.75
N GLU A 282 -31.51 16.44 45.41
CA GLU A 282 -30.21 16.15 44.80
C GLU A 282 -30.19 14.93 43.87
N ILE A 283 -31.08 13.96 44.05
CA ILE A 283 -31.05 12.72 43.25
C ILE A 283 -31.36 13.00 41.77
N GLN A 284 -32.31 13.90 41.47
CA GLN A 284 -32.56 14.34 40.09
C GLN A 284 -31.39 15.14 39.49
N ASN A 285 -30.64 15.86 40.33
CA ASN A 285 -29.50 16.66 39.90
C ASN A 285 -28.29 15.76 39.55
N ILE A 286 -28.17 14.59 40.18
CA ILE A 286 -27.13 13.59 39.86
C ILE A 286 -27.37 12.97 38.48
N THR A 287 -28.61 12.64 38.12
CA THR A 287 -28.94 12.07 36.80
C THR A 287 -28.70 13.08 35.67
N HIS A 288 -29.01 14.35 35.91
CA HIS A 288 -28.73 15.42 34.94
C HIS A 288 -27.22 15.67 34.76
N LYS A 289 -26.45 15.58 35.86
CA LYS A 289 -24.99 15.66 35.82
C LYS A 289 -24.35 14.47 35.11
N GLN A 290 -24.85 13.25 35.30
CA GLN A 290 -24.35 12.10 34.55
C GLN A 290 -24.52 12.30 33.05
N LYS A 291 -25.70 12.76 32.58
CA LYS A 291 -25.90 13.12 31.17
C LYS A 291 -24.92 14.20 30.68
N ALA A 292 -24.63 15.21 31.50
CA ALA A 292 -23.67 16.27 31.15
C ALA A 292 -22.22 15.75 31.07
N ILE A 293 -21.84 14.81 31.94
CA ILE A 293 -20.52 14.17 31.92
C ILE A 293 -20.39 13.29 30.67
N THR A 294 -21.42 12.50 30.33
CA THR A 294 -21.42 11.70 29.09
C THR A 294 -21.34 12.59 27.85
N GLY A 295 -22.01 13.75 27.87
CA GLY A 295 -21.89 14.78 26.83
C GLY A 295 -20.47 15.34 26.71
N LYS A 296 -19.84 15.71 27.83
CA LYS A 296 -18.44 16.19 27.85
C LYS A 296 -17.43 15.13 27.45
N ILE A 297 -17.63 13.86 27.81
CA ILE A 297 -16.76 12.76 27.36
C ILE A 297 -16.90 12.58 25.85
N ARG A 298 -18.12 12.69 25.31
CA ARG A 298 -18.34 12.65 23.86
C ARG A 298 -17.67 13.83 23.16
N GLU A 299 -17.86 15.05 23.65
CA GLU A 299 -17.17 16.25 23.13
C GLU A 299 -15.65 16.14 23.27
N PHE A 300 -15.13 15.60 24.37
CA PHE A 300 -13.70 15.38 24.56
C PHE A 300 -13.16 14.35 23.58
N LEU A 301 -13.84 13.22 23.39
CA LEU A 301 -13.43 12.19 22.41
C LEU A 301 -13.42 12.78 20.99
N PHE A 302 -14.44 13.55 20.61
CA PHE A 302 -14.48 14.24 19.32
C PHE A 302 -13.45 15.38 19.19
N ASN A 303 -13.20 16.14 20.27
CA ASN A 303 -12.20 17.23 20.27
C ASN A 303 -10.77 16.73 20.38
N VAL A 304 -10.51 15.57 20.99
CA VAL A 304 -9.19 14.92 20.99
C VAL A 304 -8.91 14.34 19.62
N GLU A 305 -9.91 13.77 18.95
CA GLU A 305 -9.80 13.37 17.53
C GLU A 305 -9.46 14.58 16.64
N ALA A 306 -9.96 15.78 16.99
CA ALA A 306 -9.61 17.04 16.30
C ALA A 306 -8.26 17.66 16.72
N ARG A 307 -7.87 17.62 18.00
CA ARG A 307 -6.63 18.24 18.52
C ARG A 307 -5.38 17.36 18.36
N THR A 308 -5.53 16.06 18.20
CA THR A 308 -4.38 15.14 17.94
C THR A 308 -4.13 14.92 16.45
N SER A 309 -4.81 15.68 15.59
CA SER A 309 -4.52 15.71 14.16
C SER A 309 -3.09 16.23 13.93
N PHE A 310 -2.18 15.28 13.76
CA PHE A 310 -0.82 15.37 13.22
C PHE A 310 0.28 16.12 14.00
N SER A 311 0.04 17.23 14.70
CA SER A 311 1.17 18.07 15.16
C SER A 311 2.02 17.48 16.30
N GLY A 312 1.42 16.69 17.19
CA GLY A 312 2.12 16.12 18.36
C GLY A 312 2.94 14.86 18.06
N TRP A 313 2.60 14.10 17.02
CA TRP A 313 3.29 12.83 16.71
C TRP A 313 4.60 13.06 15.95
N TYR A 314 4.65 14.07 15.07
CA TYR A 314 5.84 14.41 14.27
C TYR A 314 6.84 15.33 14.98
N SER A 315 6.43 16.03 16.06
CA SER A 315 7.32 16.96 16.78
C SER A 315 8.19 16.30 17.85
N ASN A 316 7.91 15.04 18.20
CA ASN A 316 8.69 14.35 19.20
C ASN A 316 9.97 13.79 18.55
N ASN A 317 11.14 14.17 19.07
CA ASN A 317 12.45 13.76 18.54
C ASN A 317 12.56 12.24 18.38
N ILE A 318 11.88 11.47 19.23
CA ILE A 318 11.84 10.00 19.18
C ILE A 318 11.14 9.48 17.91
N THR A 319 10.06 10.13 17.46
CA THR A 319 9.35 9.72 16.25
C THR A 319 10.15 10.05 15.00
N ILE A 320 10.82 11.20 14.98
CA ILE A 320 11.75 11.57 13.89
C ILE A 320 12.89 10.56 13.83
N ILE A 321 13.52 10.25 14.97
CA ILE A 321 14.57 9.22 15.07
C ILE A 321 14.04 7.86 14.62
N PHE A 322 12.83 7.46 15.01
CA PHE A 322 12.24 6.18 14.60
C PHE A 322 11.98 6.12 13.08
N VAL A 323 11.39 7.16 12.50
CA VAL A 323 11.15 7.24 11.04
C VAL A 323 12.47 7.32 10.28
N SER A 324 13.47 8.04 10.79
CA SER A 324 14.82 8.10 10.23
C SER A 324 15.55 6.77 10.36
N ILE A 325 15.39 6.03 11.48
CA ILE A 325 15.99 4.71 11.68
C ILE A 325 15.32 3.67 10.81
N VAL A 326 13.99 3.66 10.69
CA VAL A 326 13.27 2.75 9.79
C VAL A 326 13.60 3.06 8.34
N GLY A 327 13.67 4.34 7.96
CA GLY A 327 14.12 4.78 6.65
C GLY A 327 15.58 4.40 6.37
N ALA A 328 16.49 4.63 7.33
CA ALA A 328 17.90 4.30 7.22
C ALA A 328 18.15 2.80 7.24
N LEU A 329 17.41 2.00 8.01
CA LEU A 329 17.47 0.53 8.00
C LEU A 329 16.93 -0.03 6.70
N SER A 330 15.87 0.55 6.15
CA SER A 330 15.37 0.19 4.82
C SER A 330 16.43 0.47 3.73
N PHE A 331 17.15 1.59 3.86
CA PHE A 331 18.25 1.98 2.97
C PHE A 331 19.52 1.13 3.19
N CYS A 332 19.85 0.81 4.44
CA CYS A 332 21.04 0.05 4.82
C CYS A 332 20.88 -1.45 4.50
N CYS A 333 19.68 -2.03 4.67
CA CYS A 333 19.37 -3.39 4.21
C CYS A 333 19.45 -3.51 2.67
N ALA A 334 19.06 -2.45 1.94
CA ALA A 334 19.27 -2.38 0.50
C ALA A 334 20.77 -2.28 0.15
N SER A 335 21.58 -1.60 0.98
CA SER A 335 23.02 -1.44 0.78
C SER A 335 23.85 -2.69 1.16
N LEU A 336 23.46 -3.38 2.23
CA LEU A 336 24.14 -4.59 2.73
C LEU A 336 23.88 -5.81 1.86
N SER A 337 22.70 -5.89 1.21
CA SER A 337 22.44 -6.97 0.24
C SER A 337 23.34 -6.84 -1.00
N ILE A 338 23.70 -5.62 -1.43
CA ILE A 338 24.63 -5.37 -2.55
C ILE A 338 26.06 -5.88 -2.28
N VAL A 339 26.41 -6.08 -1.01
CA VAL A 339 27.75 -6.56 -0.61
C VAL A 339 27.81 -8.08 -0.47
N TYR A 340 26.66 -8.77 -0.39
CA TYR A 340 26.59 -10.21 -0.10
C TYR A 340 25.88 -11.05 -1.18
N SER A 341 25.53 -10.45 -2.31
CA SER A 341 25.07 -11.14 -3.54
C SER A 341 25.94 -10.70 -4.71
#